data_AF-A0A6P1L7X6-F1
#
_entry.id   AF-A0A6P1L7X6-F1
#
_cell.length_a   1.000
_cell.length_b   1.000
_cell.length_c   1.000
_cell.angle_alpha   90.00
_cell.angle_beta   90.00
_cell.angle_gamma   90.00
#
_symmetry.space_group_name_H-M   'P 1'
#
loop_
_entity.id
_entity.type
_entity.pdbx_description
1 polymer ?
#
loop_
_entity_poly.entity_id
_entity_poly.type
_entity_poly.pdbx_seq_one_letter_code
_entity_poly.pdbx_strand_id
1 'polypeptide(L)' 'MQPVFLNMKPSWASIVSNKAGLIEVEINDEDPGFHSIIEELSTEIQPGVIGVKASDLCTRLSIEMIDTSEEN' A
#
# COMPACT_ATOMS: atom_id res chain seq x y z
N MET A 1 9.05 -17.25 9.03
CA MET A 1 8.31 -16.06 8.57
C MET A 1 9.16 -14.85 8.91
N GLN A 2 9.74 -14.18 7.90
CA GLN A 2 10.52 -12.97 8.14
C GLN A 2 9.55 -11.79 8.33
N PRO A 3 9.81 -10.83 9.24
CA PRO A 3 8.97 -9.66 9.37
C PRO A 3 9.08 -8.81 8.11
N VAL A 4 7.96 -8.41 7.52
CA VAL A 4 7.96 -7.40 6.47
C VAL A 4 8.32 -6.06 7.14
N PHE A 5 9.56 -5.62 6.98
CA PHE A 5 10.01 -4.34 7.48
C PHE A 5 9.72 -3.27 6.43
N LEU A 6 8.73 -2.42 6.71
CA LEU A 6 8.57 -1.15 6.01
C LEU A 6 9.80 -0.29 6.30
N ASN A 7 10.75 -0.23 5.35
CA ASN A 7 11.98 0.53 5.48
C ASN A 7 11.74 2.06 5.51
N MET A 8 10.52 2.49 5.20
CA MET A 8 10.08 3.88 5.21
C MET A 8 8.68 3.92 5.82
N LYS A 9 8.54 4.53 7.01
CA LYS A 9 7.23 4.87 7.57
C LYS A 9 6.84 6.23 6.99
N PRO A 10 5.92 6.30 6.02
CA PRO A 10 5.42 7.57 5.55
C PRO A 10 4.72 8.28 6.71
N SER A 11 4.80 9.61 6.80
CA SER A 11 4.07 10.37 7.83
C SER A 11 2.55 10.18 7.76
N TRP A 12 2.06 9.83 6.57
CA TRP A 12 0.66 9.61 6.26
C TRP A 12 0.17 8.17 6.45
N ALA A 13 1.04 7.20 6.78
CA ALA A 13 0.66 5.79 6.90
C ALA A 13 1.25 5.13 8.15
N SER A 14 0.43 4.37 8.86
CA SER A 14 0.86 3.59 10.02
C SER A 14 0.43 2.13 9.88
N ILE A 15 1.32 1.19 10.23
CA ILE A 15 0.96 -0.23 10.26
C ILE A 15 0.17 -0.48 11.54
N VAL A 16 -1.07 -0.90 11.40
CA VAL A 16 -1.93 -1.25 12.55
C VAL A 16 -1.88 -2.74 12.87
N SER A 17 -1.59 -3.59 11.88
CA SER A 17 -1.47 -5.04 12.09
C SER A 17 -0.61 -5.68 11.00
N ASN A 18 0.15 -6.70 11.40
CA ASN A 18 0.93 -7.56 10.52
C ASN A 18 0.74 -8.99 11.03
N LYS A 19 -0.24 -9.69 10.46
CA LYS A 19 -0.62 -11.05 10.87
C LYS A 19 -0.98 -11.89 9.65
N ALA A 20 -0.62 -13.18 9.70
CA ALA A 20 -0.95 -14.16 8.67
C ALA A 20 -0.51 -13.78 7.25
N GLY A 21 0.62 -13.07 7.11
CA GLY A 21 1.11 -12.61 5.79
C GLY A 21 0.33 -11.41 5.21
N LEU A 22 -0.63 -10.87 5.96
CA LEU A 22 -1.38 -9.68 5.61
C LEU A 22 -0.86 -8.49 6.42
N ILE A 23 -0.82 -7.32 5.76
CA ILE A 23 -0.44 -6.05 6.37
C ILE A 23 -1.66 -5.14 6.33
N GLU A 24 -2.08 -4.67 7.49
CA GLU A 24 -3.11 -3.66 7.64
C GLU A 24 -2.43 -2.32 7.89
N VAL A 25 -2.73 -1.34 7.03
CA VAL A 25 -2.17 -0.01 7.08
C VAL A 25 -3.31 0.99 7.28
N GLU A 26 -3.22 1.78 8.34
CA GLU A 26 -4.04 2.96 8.54
C GLU A 26 -3.45 4.12 7.76
N ILE A 27 -4.33 4.82 7.04
CA ILE A 27 -4.00 5.93 6.16
C ILE A 27 -4.58 7.20 6.76
N ASN A 28 -3.75 8.24 6.87
CA ASN A 28 -4.20 9.58 7.14
C ASN A 28 -4.50 10.26 5.80
N ASP A 29 -5.78 10.31 5.43
CA ASP A 29 -6.21 10.93 4.17
C ASP A 29 -6.07 12.45 4.18
N GLU A 30 -6.02 13.09 5.36
CA GLU A 30 -5.81 14.54 5.48
C GLU A 30 -4.35 14.96 5.22
N ASP A 31 -3.40 14.01 5.22
CA ASP A 31 -1.99 14.32 4.99
C ASP A 31 -1.74 14.60 3.48
N PRO A 32 -1.13 15.76 3.13
CA PRO A 32 -0.90 16.13 1.74
C PRO A 32 0.06 15.17 1.02
N GLY A 33 0.88 14.42 1.76
CA GLY A 33 1.74 13.38 1.22
C GLY A 33 0.95 12.19 0.69
N PHE A 34 -0.19 11.84 1.30
CA PHE A 34 -1.08 10.80 0.76
C PHE A 34 -1.76 11.27 -0.52
N HIS A 35 -2.36 12.47 -0.50
CA HIS A 35 -2.99 13.06 -1.69
C HIS A 35 -2.04 13.12 -2.89
N SER A 36 -0.79 13.57 -2.67
CA SER A 36 0.21 13.63 -3.73
C SER A 36 0.49 12.26 -4.36
N ILE A 37 0.54 11.20 -3.55
CA ILE A 37 0.80 9.84 -4.01
C ILE A 37 -0.41 9.27 -4.74
N ILE A 38 -1.62 9.50 -4.22
CA ILE A 38 -2.85 9.06 -4.89
C ILE A 38 -3.03 9.78 -6.22
N GLU A 39 -2.79 11.09 -6.28
CA GLU A 39 -2.86 11.82 -7.55
C GLU A 39 -1.85 11.29 -8.58
N GLU A 40 -0.64 10.94 -8.14
CA GLU A 40 0.40 10.36 -9.02
C GLU A 40 0.06 8.94 -9.51
N LEU A 41 -0.46 8.08 -8.61
CA LEU A 41 -0.69 6.66 -8.89
C LEU A 41 -2.11 6.33 -9.36
N SER A 42 -3.06 7.25 -9.17
CA SER A 42 -4.45 7.03 -9.55
C SER A 42 -4.61 6.98 -11.05
N THR A 43 -5.40 6.01 -11.51
CA THR A 43 -5.74 5.84 -12.90
C THR A 43 -7.24 5.62 -13.02
N GLU A 44 -7.81 6.08 -14.13
CA GLU A 44 -9.22 5.81 -14.42
C GLU A 44 -9.38 4.32 -14.76
N ILE A 45 -10.06 3.59 -13.89
CA ILE A 45 -10.34 2.15 -14.09
C ILE A 45 -11.66 1.99 -14.86
N GLN A 46 -12.62 2.87 -14.60
CA GLN A 46 -13.91 2.98 -15.28
C GLN A 46 -14.30 4.46 -15.36
N PRO A 47 -15.23 4.87 -16.24
CA PRO A 47 -15.64 6.27 -16.35
C PRO A 47 -16.08 6.84 -15.00
N GLY A 48 -15.31 7.79 -14.46
CA GLY A 48 -15.56 8.39 -13.14
C GLY A 48 -15.14 7.55 -11.92
N VAL A 49 -14.47 6.41 -12.12
CA VAL A 49 -13.88 5.58 -11.05
C VAL A 49 -12.37 5.60 -11.20
N ILE A 50 -11.72 6.33 -10.29
CA ILE A 50 -10.27 6.34 -10.10
C ILE A 50 -9.88 5.29 -9.07
N GLY A 51 -8.82 4.55 -9.37
CA GLY A 51 -8.23 3.62 -8.42
C GLY A 51 -6.73 3.53 -8.59
N VAL A 52 -6.07 2.93 -7.61
CA VAL A 52 -4.63 2.75 -7.57
C VAL A 52 -4.33 1.26 -7.64
N LYS A 53 -3.34 0.87 -8.45
CA LYS A 53 -2.89 -0.52 -8.48
C LYS A 53 -2.16 -0.85 -7.19
N ALA A 54 -2.54 -1.96 -6.56
CA ALA A 54 -1.91 -2.42 -5.32
C ALA A 54 -0.39 -2.62 -5.48
N SER A 55 0.07 -3.10 -6.64
CA SER A 55 1.50 -3.27 -6.95
C SER A 55 2.28 -1.95 -6.86
N ASP A 56 1.70 -0.87 -7.38
CA ASP A 56 2.36 0.43 -7.48
C ASP A 56 2.41 1.08 -6.09
N LEU A 57 1.32 0.94 -5.32
CA LEU A 57 1.26 1.38 -3.93
C LEU A 57 2.25 0.61 -3.05
N CYS A 58 2.31 -0.72 -3.16
CA CYS A 58 3.28 -1.54 -2.41
C CYS A 58 4.71 -1.20 -2.79
N THR A 59 5.01 -1.01 -4.08
CA THR A 59 6.34 -0.56 -4.54
C THR A 59 6.69 0.79 -3.93
N ARG A 60 5.75 1.73 -3.90
CA ARG A 60 5.96 3.07 -3.34
C ARG A 60 6.19 3.05 -1.83
N LEU A 61 5.50 2.13 -1.15
CA LEU A 61 5.64 1.86 0.27
C LEU A 61 6.84 0.95 0.60
N SER A 62 7.60 0.50 -0.40
CA SER A 62 8.67 -0.50 -0.21
C SER A 62 8.17 -1.74 0.55
N ILE A 63 6.93 -2.14 0.29
CA ILE A 63 6.32 -3.37 0.80
C ILE A 63 6.56 -4.44 -0.23
N GLU A 64 7.30 -5.47 0.14
CA GLU A 64 7.42 -6.69 -0.67
C GLU A 64 6.07 -7.40 -0.68
N MET A 65 5.39 -7.36 -1.84
CA MET A 65 4.16 -8.10 -2.05
C MET A 65 4.56 -9.57 -2.24
N ILE A 66 4.31 -10.39 -1.23
CA ILE A 66 4.56 -11.82 -1.31
C ILE A 66 3.36 -12.41 -2.04
N ASP A 67 3.56 -12.86 -3.27
CA ASP A 67 2.51 -13.58 -4.00
C ASP A 67 2.31 -14.93 -3.29
N THR A 68 1.19 -15.09 -2.60
CA THR A 68 0.87 -16.31 -1.86
C THR A 68 0.33 -17.41 -2.78
N SER A 69 0.72 -17.45 -4.07
CA SER A 69 0.53 -18.64 -4.91
C SER A 69 1.48 -19.78 -4.50
N GLU A 70 1.50 -20.12 -3.21
CA GLU A 70 1.90 -21.44 -2.77
C GLU A 70 0.67 -22.35 -2.86
N GLU A 71 0.38 -22.82 -4.07
CA GLU A 71 -0.15 -24.18 -4.25
C GLU A 71 1.05 -25.12 -4.09
N ASN A 72 1.40 -25.49 -2.85
CA ASN A 72 1.78 -26.86 -2.43
C ASN A 72 2.09 -26.95 -0.93
#